data_AF-A0A177A5Y8-F1
#
_entry.id   AF-A0A177A5Y8-F1
#
_cell.length_a   1.000
_cell.length_b   1.000
_cell.length_c   1.000
_cell.angle_alpha   90.00
_cell.angle_beta   90.00
_cell.angle_gamma   90.00
#
_symmetry.space_group_name_H-M   'P 1'
#
loop_
_entity.id
_entity.type
_entity.pdbx_description
1 polymer ?
#
loop_
_entity_poly.entity_id
_entity_poly.type
_entity_poly.pdbx_seq_one_letter_code
_entity_poly.pdbx_strand_id
1 'polypeptide(L)'
;MLIGQRTSIFPTPRDSIPSASLEPLAVSHSAATMSKSVAYKHLVRALSLWPKDRLRPDCQLQDILLARANKTFIPAASASGAPTPAINERAELENANALYSLLDNRYALRYQPRKNLLMRPASNPDHYNDIIEEIDAAPSRGMWGRIRNRLSGLLRFS
;
A
#
# COMPACT_ATOMS: atom_id res chain seq x y z
N MET A 1 -33.01 -48.65 -50.57
CA MET A 1 -32.49 -49.58 -49.53
C MET A 1 -32.45 -48.78 -48.23
N LEU A 2 -33.38 -48.87 -47.26
CA LEU A 2 -33.85 -50.02 -46.44
C LEU A 2 -32.67 -50.87 -45.93
N ILE A 3 -32.47 -51.24 -44.65
CA ILE A 3 -33.14 -51.10 -43.34
C ILE A 3 -32.09 -51.54 -42.30
N GLY A 4 -32.13 -50.97 -41.08
CA GLY A 4 -32.00 -51.65 -39.76
C GLY A 4 -30.66 -52.32 -39.40
N GLN A 5 -30.22 -52.36 -38.14
CA GLN A 5 -30.98 -52.66 -36.93
C GLN A 5 -30.30 -52.06 -35.69
N ARG A 6 -31.15 -51.68 -34.73
CA ARG A 6 -30.86 -51.39 -33.32
C ARG A 6 -30.25 -52.60 -32.63
N THR A 7 -29.39 -52.37 -31.63
CA THR A 7 -29.55 -53.05 -30.33
C THR A 7 -29.15 -52.09 -29.20
N SER A 8 -30.02 -52.01 -28.21
CA SER A 8 -29.92 -51.21 -27.00
C SER A 8 -29.61 -52.17 -25.86
N ILE A 9 -28.66 -51.87 -24.98
CA ILE A 9 -28.63 -52.43 -23.62
C ILE A 9 -28.07 -51.36 -22.68
N PHE A 10 -28.96 -50.67 -21.96
CA PHE A 10 -28.67 -50.08 -20.64
C PHE A 10 -28.54 -51.22 -19.61
N PRO A 11 -27.75 -51.04 -18.54
CA PRO A 11 -28.42 -50.72 -17.28
C PRO A 11 -27.68 -49.67 -16.42
N THR A 12 -28.46 -48.79 -15.79
CA THR A 12 -28.12 -48.06 -14.54
C THR A 12 -28.45 -48.95 -13.33
N PRO A 13 -28.36 -48.48 -12.07
CA PRO A 13 -27.28 -47.79 -11.36
C PRO A 13 -26.86 -48.61 -10.11
N ARG A 14 -25.66 -48.40 -9.56
CA ARG A 14 -25.40 -48.81 -8.17
C ARG A 14 -24.47 -47.83 -7.47
N ASP A 15 -25.06 -47.21 -6.46
CA ASP A 15 -24.42 -46.44 -5.41
C ASP A 15 -23.18 -47.16 -4.88
N SER A 16 -22.10 -46.40 -4.68
CA SER A 16 -21.15 -46.59 -3.58
C SER A 16 -20.16 -45.43 -3.59
N ILE A 17 -20.50 -44.40 -2.82
CA ILE A 17 -19.53 -43.45 -2.27
C ILE A 17 -18.69 -44.24 -1.25
N PRO A 18 -17.35 -44.14 -1.30
CA PRO A 18 -16.59 -44.14 -0.07
C PRO A 18 -15.91 -42.79 0.13
N SER A 19 -16.36 -42.15 1.21
CA SER A 19 -15.60 -41.33 2.15
C SER A 19 -14.51 -40.42 1.59
N ALA A 20 -14.81 -39.13 1.67
CA ALA A 20 -13.84 -38.07 1.81
C ALA A 20 -12.78 -38.42 2.87
N SER A 21 -11.60 -38.83 2.42
CA SER A 21 -10.38 -38.66 3.21
C SER A 21 -10.03 -37.19 3.20
N LEU A 22 -10.31 -36.53 4.32
CA LEU A 22 -9.73 -35.27 4.71
C LEU A 22 -8.21 -35.46 4.81
N GLU A 23 -7.50 -35.27 3.70
CA GLU A 23 -6.10 -34.84 3.74
C GLU A 23 -6.10 -33.40 4.27
N PRO A 24 -5.62 -33.13 5.50
CA PRO A 24 -5.39 -31.77 5.90
C PRO A 24 -4.30 -31.25 4.96
N LEU A 25 -4.67 -30.32 4.08
CA LEU A 25 -3.74 -29.45 3.39
C LEU A 25 -2.84 -28.86 4.47
N ALA A 26 -1.66 -29.46 4.62
CA ALA A 26 -0.58 -28.91 5.41
C ALA A 26 -0.28 -27.57 4.76
N VAL A 27 -0.88 -26.52 5.33
CA VAL A 27 -0.49 -25.14 5.09
C VAL A 27 0.94 -25.07 5.60
N SER A 28 1.86 -25.39 4.69
CA SER A 28 3.25 -25.03 4.78
C SER A 28 3.28 -23.50 4.76
N HIS A 29 3.02 -22.91 5.92
CA HIS A 29 3.63 -21.64 6.26
C HIS A 29 5.11 -21.96 6.30
N SER A 30 5.74 -21.88 5.13
CA SER A 30 7.19 -21.75 5.01
C SER A 30 7.52 -20.49 5.80
N ALA A 31 7.79 -20.68 7.08
CA ALA A 31 8.32 -19.67 7.97
C ALA A 31 9.73 -19.39 7.43
N ALA A 32 9.78 -18.54 6.40
CA ALA A 32 10.99 -18.09 5.78
C ALA A 32 11.89 -17.59 6.91
N THR A 33 12.99 -18.31 7.12
CA THR A 33 13.96 -18.11 8.17
C THR A 33 14.61 -16.75 7.94
N MET A 34 14.01 -15.75 8.54
CA MET A 34 14.30 -14.33 8.38
C MET A 34 15.61 -14.01 9.11
N SER A 35 16.76 -14.27 8.46
CA SER A 35 17.93 -13.40 8.72
C SER A 35 17.62 -12.04 8.09
N LYS A 36 16.79 -11.24 8.78
CA LYS A 36 16.43 -9.88 8.36
C LYS A 36 17.72 -9.07 8.35
N SER A 37 18.21 -8.76 7.15
CA SER A 37 19.32 -7.82 6.93
C SER A 37 19.15 -6.59 7.83
N VAL A 38 20.26 -6.05 8.34
CA VAL A 38 20.26 -4.88 9.22
C VAL A 38 19.53 -3.71 8.55
N ALA A 39 19.73 -3.54 7.24
CA ALA A 39 19.05 -2.53 6.43
C ALA A 39 17.52 -2.67 6.47
N TYR A 40 17.02 -3.90 6.33
CA TYR A 40 15.59 -4.19 6.39
C TYR A 40 14.98 -3.80 7.75
N LYS A 41 15.66 -4.11 8.86
CA LYS A 41 15.18 -3.75 10.20
C LYS A 41 15.08 -2.23 10.37
N HIS A 42 16.08 -1.49 9.90
CA HIS A 42 16.08 -0.03 9.96
C HIS A 42 14.98 0.60 9.10
N LEU A 43 14.75 0.06 7.89
CA LEU A 43 13.66 0.49 7.01
C LEU A 43 12.30 0.27 7.67
N VAL A 44 12.01 -0.95 8.13
CA VAL A 44 10.73 -1.27 8.78
C VAL A 44 10.49 -0.38 10.01
N ARG A 45 11.54 -0.13 10.81
CA ARG A 45 11.45 0.78 11.95
C ARG A 45 11.15 2.22 11.51
N ALA A 46 11.87 2.75 10.52
CA ALA A 46 11.63 4.10 10.01
C ALA A 46 10.20 4.24 9.45
N LEU A 47 9.70 3.23 8.74
CA LEU A 47 8.34 3.22 8.19
C LEU A 47 7.26 3.16 9.28
N SER A 48 7.51 2.46 10.38
CA SER A 48 6.56 2.41 11.51
C SER A 48 6.33 3.76 12.19
N LEU A 49 7.32 4.64 12.12
CA LEU A 49 7.25 6.01 12.66
C LEU A 49 6.65 7.00 11.64
N TRP A 50 6.50 6.60 10.38
CA TRP A 50 6.10 7.49 9.31
C TRP A 50 4.61 7.87 9.45
N PRO A 51 4.25 9.17 9.31
CA PRO A 51 2.87 9.61 9.46
C PRO A 51 1.95 9.06 8.37
N LYS A 52 0.71 8.74 8.72
CA LYS A 52 -0.30 8.26 7.78
C LYS A 52 -0.85 9.43 6.94
N ASP A 53 -0.84 9.27 5.61
CA ASP A 53 -1.46 10.24 4.70
C ASP A 53 -2.99 10.05 4.73
N ARG A 54 -3.72 11.05 5.25
CA ARG A 54 -5.19 11.04 5.34
C ARG A 54 -5.87 11.34 4.00
N LEU A 55 -5.17 12.00 3.07
CA LEU A 55 -5.72 12.38 1.77
C LEU A 55 -5.81 11.20 0.81
N ARG A 56 -4.93 10.21 0.99
CA ARG A 56 -4.83 9.02 0.16
C ARG A 56 -4.82 7.77 1.03
N PRO A 57 -5.97 7.36 1.57
CA PRO A 57 -6.05 6.17 2.41
C PRO A 57 -5.66 4.90 1.64
N ASP A 58 -5.91 4.84 0.33
CA ASP A 58 -5.66 3.65 -0.50
C ASP A 58 -4.18 3.46 -0.87
N CYS A 59 -3.38 4.53 -0.84
CA CYS A 59 -2.00 4.54 -1.32
C CYS A 59 -1.09 5.17 -0.26
N GLN A 60 -0.70 4.39 0.73
CA GLN A 60 0.22 4.84 1.77
C GLN A 60 1.68 4.55 1.39
N LEU A 61 2.56 5.51 1.66
CA LEU A 61 3.99 5.37 1.38
C LEU A 61 4.59 4.16 2.13
N GLN A 62 4.12 3.94 3.37
CA GLN A 62 4.53 2.83 4.22
C GLN A 62 4.35 1.49 3.52
N ASP A 63 3.18 1.28 2.93
CA ASP A 63 2.82 0.01 2.29
C ASP A 63 3.65 -0.23 1.03
N ILE A 64 3.85 0.81 0.22
CA ILE A 64 4.66 0.75 -1.01
C ILE A 64 6.12 0.41 -0.68
N LEU A 65 6.70 1.10 0.30
CA LEU A 65 8.10 0.88 0.68
C LEU A 65 8.30 -0.46 1.40
N LEU A 66 7.33 -0.90 2.19
CA LEU A 66 7.36 -2.21 2.84
C LEU A 66 7.22 -3.34 1.81
N ALA A 67 6.33 -3.21 0.83
CA ALA A 67 6.20 -4.16 -0.27
C ALA A 67 7.50 -4.24 -1.09
N ARG A 68 8.13 -3.10 -1.39
CA ARG A 68 9.44 -3.05 -2.04
C ARG A 68 10.50 -3.78 -1.20
N ALA A 69 10.59 -3.45 0.09
CA ALA A 69 11.57 -4.08 0.98
C ALA A 69 11.36 -5.59 1.05
N ASN A 70 10.13 -6.07 1.17
CA ASN A 70 9.84 -7.50 1.16
C ASN A 70 10.26 -8.14 -0.17
N LYS A 71 9.98 -7.52 -1.33
CA LYS A 71 10.41 -8.04 -2.63
C LYS A 71 11.94 -8.09 -2.79
N THR A 72 12.66 -7.11 -2.23
CA THR A 72 14.12 -7.04 -2.32
C THR A 72 14.81 -8.03 -1.37
N PHE A 73 14.36 -8.11 -0.12
CA PHE A 73 15.04 -8.86 0.95
C PHE A 73 14.50 -10.28 1.15
N ILE A 74 13.29 -10.57 0.67
CA ILE A 74 12.75 -11.92 0.63
C ILE A 74 12.92 -12.38 -0.82
N PRO A 75 14.01 -13.08 -1.16
CA PRO A 75 14.11 -13.70 -2.47
C PRO A 75 12.96 -14.71 -2.58
N ALA A 76 11.95 -14.37 -3.36
CA ALA A 76 11.03 -15.37 -3.87
C ALA A 76 11.92 -16.34 -4.66
N ALA A 77 12.03 -17.58 -4.19
CA ALA A 77 12.70 -18.63 -4.93
C ALA A 77 12.22 -18.57 -6.37
N SER A 78 13.12 -18.17 -7.28
CA SER A 78 12.83 -17.91 -8.68
C SER A 78 12.14 -19.13 -9.29
N ALA A 79 10.80 -19.08 -9.41
CA ALA A 79 10.00 -20.03 -10.18
C ALA A 79 10.26 -19.90 -11.71
N SER A 80 11.06 -18.90 -12.10
CA SER A 80 11.55 -18.65 -13.45
C SER A 80 13.02 -18.28 -13.31
N GLY A 81 13.95 -19.07 -13.85
CA GLY A 81 15.41 -19.04 -13.66
C GLY A 81 16.17 -17.75 -14.04
N ALA A 82 15.63 -16.58 -13.70
CA ALA A 82 16.30 -15.30 -13.74
C ALA A 82 17.16 -15.12 -12.47
N PRO A 83 18.38 -14.57 -12.60
CA PRO A 83 19.25 -14.31 -11.47
C PRO A 83 18.58 -13.32 -10.52
N THR A 84 18.48 -13.71 -9.24
CA THR A 84 18.09 -12.80 -8.16
C THR A 84 19.07 -11.61 -8.14
N PRO A 85 18.58 -10.36 -8.10
CA PRO A 85 19.48 -9.21 -8.06
C PRO A 85 20.30 -9.27 -6.77
N ALA A 86 21.62 -9.11 -6.88
CA ALA A 86 22.50 -8.99 -5.73
C ALA A 86 22.05 -7.79 -4.88
N ILE A 87 21.72 -8.04 -3.62
CA ILE A 87 21.21 -7.01 -2.70
C ILE A 87 22.37 -6.12 -2.28
N ASN A 88 22.32 -4.84 -2.66
CA ASN A 88 23.28 -3.84 -2.21
C ASN A 88 22.89 -3.32 -0.83
N GLU A 89 23.29 -4.03 0.24
CA GLU A 89 22.92 -3.67 1.62
C GLU A 89 23.31 -2.24 2.01
N ARG A 90 24.47 -1.76 1.53
CA ARG A 90 24.96 -0.40 1.79
C ARG A 90 23.99 0.67 1.25
N ALA A 91 23.51 0.50 0.02
CA ALA A 91 22.58 1.44 -0.60
C ALA A 91 21.24 1.48 0.15
N GLU A 92 20.77 0.32 0.66
CA GLU A 92 19.54 0.27 1.44
C GLU A 92 19.70 0.87 2.84
N LEU A 93 20.89 0.80 3.45
CA LEU A 93 21.19 1.54 4.67
C LEU A 93 21.21 3.06 4.45
N GLU A 94 21.74 3.52 3.32
CA GLU A 94 21.70 4.94 2.93
C GLU A 94 20.25 5.42 2.74
N ASN A 95 19.40 4.60 2.11
CA ASN A 95 17.96 4.87 2.01
C ASN A 95 17.29 4.98 3.39
N ALA A 96 17.61 4.09 4.32
CA ALA A 96 17.07 4.14 5.67
C ALA A 96 17.52 5.42 6.42
N ASN A 97 18.79 5.79 6.29
CA ASN A 97 19.32 7.03 6.86
C ASN A 97 18.65 8.28 6.25
N ALA A 98 18.35 8.26 4.95
CA ALA A 98 17.59 9.32 4.32
C ALA A 98 16.19 9.45 4.93
N LEU A 99 15.48 8.34 5.16
CA LEU A 99 14.17 8.35 5.83
C LEU A 99 14.25 8.93 7.25
N TYR A 100 15.24 8.52 8.06
CA TYR A 100 15.43 9.12 9.39
C TYR A 100 15.70 10.62 9.30
N SER A 101 16.51 11.07 8.33
CA SER A 101 16.79 12.50 8.15
C SER A 101 15.55 13.33 7.80
N LEU A 102 14.58 12.74 7.09
CA LEU A 102 13.30 13.35 6.78
C LEU A 102 12.39 13.37 8.02
N LEU A 103 12.35 12.26 8.76
CA LEU A 103 11.51 12.12 9.96
C LEU A 103 11.92 13.09 11.07
N ASP A 104 13.23 13.33 11.24
CA ASP A 104 13.77 14.32 12.18
C ASP A 104 13.62 15.77 11.69
N ASN A 105 12.95 16.00 10.55
CA ASN A 105 12.81 17.32 9.93
C ASN A 105 14.14 18.06 9.74
N ARG A 106 15.24 17.33 9.56
CA ARG A 106 16.61 17.88 9.56
C ARG A 106 16.79 18.99 8.52
N TYR A 107 16.19 18.84 7.35
CA TYR A 107 16.29 19.81 6.27
C TYR A 107 15.44 21.05 6.52
N ALA A 108 14.27 20.90 7.14
CA ALA A 108 13.46 22.04 7.56
C ALA A 108 14.21 22.88 8.60
N LEU A 109 14.90 22.23 9.56
CA LEU A 109 15.69 22.91 10.58
C LEU A 109 16.97 23.55 10.03
N ARG A 110 17.63 22.90 9.06
CA ARG A 110 18.88 23.40 8.47
C ARG A 110 18.66 24.55 7.49
N TYR A 111 17.61 24.47 6.68
CA TYR A 111 17.33 25.43 5.62
C TYR A 111 16.06 26.23 5.95
N GLN A 112 15.97 26.72 7.19
CA GLN A 112 14.84 27.52 7.62
C GLN A 112 14.73 28.77 6.73
N PRO A 113 13.60 28.97 6.04
CA PRO A 113 13.38 30.20 5.33
C PRO A 113 13.36 31.37 6.32
N ARG A 114 13.74 32.57 5.85
CA ARG A 114 13.67 33.78 6.67
C ARG A 114 12.26 33.89 7.26
N LYS A 115 12.20 34.08 8.58
CA LYS A 115 11.00 33.97 9.40
C LYS A 115 9.82 34.70 8.74
N ASN A 116 8.71 33.98 8.58
CA ASN A 116 7.43 34.46 8.04
C ASN A 116 7.35 34.77 6.54
N LEU A 117 8.44 34.82 5.77
CA LEU A 117 8.34 35.29 4.38
C LEU A 117 7.62 34.29 3.45
N LEU A 118 7.82 32.99 3.67
CA LEU A 118 7.21 31.95 2.83
C LEU A 118 5.82 31.51 3.34
N MET A 119 5.62 31.46 4.66
CA MET A 119 4.40 30.92 5.26
C MET A 119 3.34 31.99 5.56
N ARG A 120 3.67 33.28 5.43
CA ARG A 120 2.75 34.40 5.65
C ARG A 120 2.90 35.42 4.53
N PRO A 121 2.28 35.18 3.36
CA PRO A 121 2.38 36.12 2.25
C PRO A 121 1.74 37.45 2.64
N ALA A 122 2.28 38.56 2.10
CA ALA A 122 1.81 39.90 2.45
C ALA A 122 0.34 40.16 2.10
N SER A 123 -0.22 39.42 1.13
CA SER A 123 -1.62 39.56 0.68
C SER A 123 -2.63 38.91 1.63
N ASN A 124 -2.29 37.78 2.25
CA ASN A 124 -3.10 37.12 3.26
C ASN A 124 -2.19 36.33 4.21
N PRO A 125 -1.96 36.80 5.45
CA PRO A 125 -1.05 36.16 6.39
C PRO A 125 -1.53 34.77 6.84
N ASP A 126 -2.83 34.47 6.75
CA ASP A 126 -3.42 33.22 7.22
C ASP A 126 -3.70 32.21 6.10
N HIS A 127 -3.36 32.55 4.85
CA HIS A 127 -3.64 31.73 3.66
C HIS A 127 -3.27 30.25 3.80
N TYR A 128 -2.06 29.95 4.28
CA TYR A 128 -1.60 28.57 4.42
C TYR A 128 -2.26 27.85 5.61
N ASN A 129 -2.67 28.58 6.65
CA ASN A 129 -3.42 27.99 7.77
C ASN A 129 -4.81 27.56 7.29
N ASP A 130 -5.48 28.42 6.53
CA ASP A 130 -6.79 28.11 5.93
C ASP A 130 -6.70 26.87 5.03
N ILE A 131 -5.65 26.79 4.19
CA ILE A 131 -5.42 25.62 3.33
C ILE A 131 -5.20 24.35 4.15
N ILE A 132 -4.39 24.41 5.21
CA ILE A 132 -4.13 23.24 6.06
C ILE A 132 -5.42 22.76 6.73
N GLU A 133 -6.24 23.69 7.25
CA GLU A 133 -7.54 23.38 7.83
C GLU A 133 -8.50 22.76 6.80
N GLU A 134 -8.56 23.32 5.59
CA GLU A 134 -9.36 22.77 4.49
C GLU A 134 -8.89 21.37 4.06
N ILE A 135 -7.57 21.14 4.04
CA ILE A 135 -6.95 19.85 3.72
C ILE A 135 -7.29 18.81 4.79
N ASP A 136 -7.20 19.17 6.07
CA ASP A 136 -7.54 18.27 7.18
C ASP A 136 -9.05 17.98 7.23
N ALA A 137 -9.88 18.95 6.86
CA ALA A 137 -11.32 18.78 6.76
C ALA A 137 -11.72 17.93 5.55
N ALA A 138 -10.98 17.98 4.43
CA ALA A 138 -11.31 17.31 3.17
C ALA A 138 -11.63 15.81 3.26
N PRO A 139 -10.86 14.95 3.96
CA PRO A 139 -11.17 13.52 4.08
C PRO A 139 -12.43 13.25 4.90
N SER A 140 -12.75 14.11 5.87
CA SER A 140 -14.00 14.03 6.67
C SER A 140 -15.19 14.73 6.00
N ARG A 141 -14.93 15.51 4.93
CA ARG A 141 -15.95 16.25 4.19
C ARG A 141 -16.75 15.26 3.35
N GLY A 142 -17.76 14.65 3.98
CA GLY A 142 -18.75 13.83 3.31
C GLY A 142 -19.36 14.57 2.11
N MET A 143 -19.97 13.81 1.19
CA MET A 143 -20.63 14.34 -0.02
C MET A 143 -21.52 15.57 0.25
N TRP A 144 -22.11 15.66 1.45
CA TRP A 144 -22.93 16.77 1.93
C TRP A 144 -22.20 18.13 2.01
N GLY A 145 -20.90 18.14 2.37
CA GLY A 145 -20.10 19.37 2.39
C GLY A 145 -19.76 19.89 0.99
N ARG A 146 -19.61 18.98 0.01
CA ARG A 146 -19.46 19.36 -1.41
C ARG A 146 -20.75 19.93 -1.98
N ILE A 147 -21.89 19.39 -1.57
CA ILE A 147 -23.22 19.90 -1.94
C ILE A 147 -23.46 21.28 -1.32
N ARG A 148 -23.15 21.48 -0.03
CA ARG A 148 -23.26 22.81 0.63
C ARG A 148 -22.40 23.88 -0.03
N ASN A 149 -21.16 23.55 -0.39
CA ASN A 149 -20.28 24.52 -1.05
C ASN A 149 -20.77 24.88 -2.47
N ARG A 150 -21.32 23.92 -3.21
CA ARG A 150 -21.96 24.18 -4.51
C ARG A 150 -23.19 25.07 -4.36
N LEU A 151 -24.00 24.87 -3.31
CA LEU A 151 -25.17 25.70 -3.01
C LEU A 151 -24.77 27.11 -2.55
N SER A 152 -23.71 27.25 -1.74
CA SER A 152 -23.22 28.55 -1.28
C SER A 152 -22.63 29.41 -2.40
N GLY A 153 -22.03 28.81 -3.43
CA GLY A 153 -21.56 29.54 -4.61
C GLY A 153 -22.70 29.98 -5.52
N LEU A 154 -23.80 29.21 -5.57
CA LEU A 154 -24.97 29.52 -6.40
C LEU A 154 -25.78 30.70 -5.84
N LEU A 155 -25.90 30.82 -4.51
CA LEU A 155 -26.53 31.96 -3.83
C LEU A 155 -25.75 33.28 -3.94
N ARG A 156 -24.54 33.24 -4.52
CA ARG A 156 -23.69 34.42 -4.74
C ARG A 156 -23.88 35.00 -6.16
N PHE A 157 -24.63 34.30 -7.01
CA PHE A 157 -24.98 34.67 -8.39
C PHE A 157 -26.51 34.74 -8.64
N SER A 158 -27.33 34.77 -7.59
CA SER A 158 -28.76 35.09 -7.67
C SER A 158 -29.07 36.38 -6.92
#